data_AF-A6YDU5-F1
#
_entry.id   AF-A6YDU5-F1
#
_cell.length_a   1.000
_cell.length_b   1.000
_cell.length_c   1.000
_cell.angle_alpha   90.00
_cell.angle_beta   90.00
_cell.angle_gamma   90.00
#
_symmetry.space_group_name_H-M   'P 1'
#
loop_
_entity.id
_entity.type
_entity.pdbx_description
1 polymer ?
#
loop_
_entity_poly.entity_id
_entity_poly.type
_entity_poly.pdbx_seq_one_letter_code
_entity_poly.pdbx_strand_id
1 'polypeptide(L)'
;SGSLTPCLYKFPEHALSASSCALGHGFTPMHQSLLSDDPTAADFKQEFRRKSKSGEEPIDMDSPEIRELEKFANEFKLRRIKLDYTQTNVGEALAAVHGSEFSQTTICRFENLQLSFKNACKLKSILSKWLEEAEQVGG
;
A
#
# COMPACT_ATOMS: atom_id res chain seq x y z
N SER A 1 15.33 17.07 -54.59
CA SER A 1 15.02 15.76 -54.00
C SER A 1 15.89 15.57 -52.76
N GLY A 2 15.41 16.03 -51.60
CA GLY A 2 16.13 15.89 -50.32
C GLY A 2 15.79 14.56 -49.67
N SER A 3 16.80 13.71 -49.44
CA SER A 3 16.64 12.42 -48.76
C SER A 3 16.81 12.62 -47.25
N LEU A 4 15.81 12.22 -46.46
CA LEU A 4 15.85 12.23 -45.00
C LEU A 4 16.49 10.93 -44.52
N THR A 5 17.63 11.04 -43.83
CA THR A 5 18.25 9.91 -43.11
C THR A 5 17.47 9.61 -41.82
N PRO A 6 17.14 8.34 -41.51
CA PRO A 6 16.54 7.99 -40.23
C PRO A 6 17.62 7.93 -39.14
N CYS A 7 17.40 8.62 -38.02
CA CYS A 7 18.23 8.51 -36.82
C CYS A 7 18.09 7.09 -36.22
N LEU A 8 19.13 6.26 -36.36
CA LEU A 8 19.27 5.01 -35.62
C LEU A 8 19.63 5.33 -34.16
N TYR A 9 18.73 5.01 -33.23
CA TYR A 9 19.00 5.06 -31.80
C TYR A 9 19.92 3.89 -31.41
N LYS A 10 21.09 4.19 -30.84
CA LYS A 10 22.14 3.24 -30.47
C LYS A 10 22.08 3.01 -28.95
N PHE A 11 21.70 1.81 -28.52
CA PHE A 11 21.73 1.42 -27.10
C PHE A 11 23.18 1.30 -26.59
N PRO A 12 23.49 1.68 -25.33
CA PRO A 12 24.81 1.46 -24.75
C PRO A 12 25.01 -0.02 -24.38
N GLU A 13 26.06 -0.65 -24.92
CA GLU A 13 26.54 -1.97 -24.47
C GLU A 13 27.35 -1.81 -23.19
N HIS A 14 26.81 -2.26 -22.05
CA HIS A 14 27.59 -2.39 -20.82
C HIS A 14 28.47 -3.65 -20.95
N ALA A 15 29.75 -3.41 -21.23
CA ALA A 15 30.78 -4.43 -21.32
C ALA A 15 30.92 -5.23 -20.00
N LEU A 16 30.75 -6.54 -20.09
CA LEU A 16 31.21 -7.48 -19.05
C LEU A 16 32.73 -7.54 -19.09
N SER A 17 33.40 -6.76 -18.24
CA SER A 17 34.83 -6.90 -17.98
C SER A 17 35.01 -7.86 -16.81
N ALA A 18 35.36 -9.10 -17.12
CA ALA A 18 35.90 -10.05 -16.16
C ALA A 18 37.36 -9.69 -15.87
N SER A 19 37.68 -9.40 -14.60
CA SER A 19 39.05 -9.49 -14.12
C SER A 19 39.07 -10.13 -12.75
N SER A 20 39.89 -11.17 -12.63
CA SER A 20 40.07 -12.05 -11.49
C SER A 20 41.38 -11.69 -10.80
N CYS A 21 41.38 -11.47 -9.48
CA CYS A 21 42.58 -11.52 -8.63
C CYS A 21 42.19 -11.99 -7.22
N ALA A 22 42.87 -13.03 -6.73
CA ALA A 22 42.69 -13.64 -5.41
C ALA A 22 43.60 -13.03 -4.32
N LEU A 23 43.36 -13.47 -3.05
CA LEU A 23 44.22 -13.50 -1.85
C LEU A 23 43.96 -12.46 -0.74
N GLY A 24 43.85 -12.97 0.51
CA GLY A 24 44.48 -12.32 1.68
C GLY A 24 43.61 -12.04 2.92
N HIS A 25 43.47 -13.05 3.80
CA HIS A 25 43.64 -13.03 5.27
C HIS A 25 43.28 -11.76 6.10
N GLY A 26 42.51 -11.96 7.19
CA GLY A 26 42.78 -11.27 8.47
C GLY A 26 41.55 -10.73 9.23
N PHE A 27 41.24 -11.34 10.38
CA PHE A 27 40.34 -10.82 11.42
C PHE A 27 40.94 -9.56 12.10
N THR A 28 40.13 -8.55 12.41
CA THR A 28 39.87 -8.07 13.81
C THR A 28 38.76 -7.00 13.83
N PRO A 29 37.96 -6.91 14.93
CA PRO A 29 36.78 -6.05 15.02
C PRO A 29 37.05 -4.79 15.87
N MET A 30 36.49 -3.65 15.48
CA MET A 30 36.33 -2.48 16.37
C MET A 30 34.91 -1.92 16.22
N HIS A 31 34.32 -1.71 17.39
CA HIS A 31 32.92 -1.45 17.68
C HIS A 31 32.58 0.05 17.55
N GLN A 32 31.28 0.31 17.32
CA GLN A 32 30.51 1.43 17.88
C GLN A 32 30.44 2.78 17.16
N SER A 33 29.26 3.03 16.57
CA SER A 33 28.46 4.25 16.83
C SER A 33 27.00 3.87 16.55
N LEU A 34 26.24 3.42 17.54
CA LEU A 34 25.30 4.26 18.30
C LEU A 34 24.61 5.31 17.42
N LEU A 35 23.54 4.90 16.75
CA LEU A 35 22.38 5.74 16.51
C LEU A 35 21.15 4.88 16.82
N SER A 36 20.33 5.40 17.71
CA SER A 36 19.16 4.77 18.32
C SER A 36 18.22 4.16 17.29
N ASP A 37 18.06 2.84 17.34
CA ASP A 37 16.96 2.14 16.67
C ASP A 37 15.80 2.12 17.66
N ASP A 38 14.75 2.86 17.36
CA ASP A 38 13.43 2.69 17.95
C ASP A 38 12.85 1.39 17.39
N PRO A 39 12.66 0.32 18.20
CA PRO A 39 12.05 -0.87 17.69
C PRO A 39 10.53 -0.72 17.80
N THR A 40 9.86 -1.07 16.70
CA THR A 40 8.50 -1.63 16.63
C THR A 40 7.38 -0.81 15.96
N ALA A 41 7.67 -0.13 14.85
CA ALA A 41 6.67 0.08 13.77
C ALA A 41 6.52 -1.15 12.84
N ALA A 42 6.74 -2.36 13.35
CA ALA A 42 6.87 -3.57 12.52
C ALA A 42 6.15 -4.78 13.11
N ASP A 43 4.92 -4.63 13.58
CA ASP A 43 4.11 -5.82 13.94
C ASP A 43 2.90 -6.04 13.02
N PHE A 44 2.30 -4.99 12.43
CA PHE A 44 1.08 -5.19 11.64
C PHE A 44 1.30 -5.70 10.20
N LYS A 45 2.54 -5.72 9.70
CA LYS A 45 2.85 -6.37 8.41
C LYS A 45 2.77 -7.90 8.48
N GLN A 46 2.80 -8.47 9.69
CA GLN A 46 2.79 -9.93 9.88
C GLN A 46 1.38 -10.53 9.73
N GLU A 47 0.33 -9.78 10.04
CA GLU A 47 -1.07 -10.24 10.04
C GLU A 47 -1.70 -10.34 8.63
N PHE A 48 -1.05 -9.81 7.58
CA PHE A 48 -1.52 -9.99 6.20
C PHE A 48 -0.86 -11.18 5.47
N ARG A 49 0.16 -11.83 6.06
CA ARG A 49 0.93 -12.90 5.41
C ARG A 49 0.79 -14.29 6.04
N ARG A 50 0.12 -14.45 7.18
CA ARG A 50 0.00 -15.75 7.85
C ARG A 50 -1.39 -16.39 7.67
N LYS A 51 -1.39 -17.34 6.72
CA LYS A 51 -2.20 -18.57 6.60
C LYS A 51 -3.54 -18.62 7.36
N SER A 52 -4.64 -18.69 6.62
CA SER A 52 -5.83 -19.48 7.00
C SER A 52 -6.51 -19.97 5.73
N LYS A 53 -6.26 -21.23 5.38
CA LYS A 53 -7.07 -21.97 4.42
C LYS A 53 -8.29 -22.48 5.20
N SER A 54 -9.30 -21.63 5.37
CA SER A 54 -10.64 -22.09 5.74
C SER A 54 -11.44 -22.21 4.46
N GLY A 55 -12.12 -23.34 4.25
CA GLY A 55 -12.93 -23.58 3.06
C GLY A 55 -13.88 -22.42 2.81
N GLU A 56 -13.71 -21.76 1.66
CA GLU A 56 -14.59 -20.69 1.22
C GLU A 56 -15.74 -21.35 0.46
N GLU A 57 -16.94 -21.29 1.05
CA GLU A 57 -18.15 -21.33 0.24
C GLU A 57 -18.10 -20.16 -0.75
N PRO A 58 -18.51 -20.35 -2.01
CA PRO A 58 -18.53 -19.26 -2.98
C PRO A 58 -19.42 -18.14 -2.45
N ILE A 59 -18.83 -16.98 -2.17
CA ILE A 59 -19.58 -15.78 -1.84
C ILE A 59 -20.35 -15.40 -3.10
N ASP A 60 -21.68 -15.42 -3.03
CA ASP A 60 -22.53 -15.00 -4.13
C ASP A 60 -22.26 -13.52 -4.42
N MET A 61 -21.80 -13.21 -5.63
CA MET A 61 -21.45 -11.84 -6.05
C MET A 61 -22.67 -10.92 -6.06
N ASP A 62 -23.89 -11.47 -6.08
CA ASP A 62 -25.15 -10.73 -5.95
C ASP A 62 -25.69 -10.62 -4.51
N SER A 63 -24.88 -11.02 -3.50
CA SER A 63 -25.28 -10.87 -2.09
C SER A 63 -25.60 -9.40 -1.77
N PRO A 64 -26.66 -9.13 -0.96
CA PRO A 64 -26.98 -7.79 -0.49
C PRO A 64 -25.79 -7.10 0.21
N GLU A 65 -24.89 -7.86 0.84
CA GLU A 65 -23.74 -7.32 1.55
C GLU A 65 -22.68 -6.74 0.59
N ILE A 66 -22.49 -7.36 -0.58
CA ILE A 66 -21.57 -6.87 -1.62
C ILE A 66 -22.10 -5.57 -2.20
N ARG A 67 -23.41 -5.51 -2.48
CA ARG A 67 -24.09 -4.29 -2.96
C ARG A 67 -23.98 -3.13 -1.97
N GLU A 68 -24.09 -3.43 -0.68
CA GLU A 68 -23.93 -2.42 0.37
C GLU A 68 -22.48 -1.93 0.47
N LEU A 69 -21.51 -2.83 0.29
CA LEU A 69 -20.09 -2.50 0.27
C LEU A 69 -19.73 -1.64 -0.95
N GLU A 70 -20.27 -1.94 -2.13
CA GLU A 70 -20.15 -1.12 -3.34
C GLU A 70 -20.70 0.28 -3.14
N LYS A 71 -21.91 0.39 -2.58
CA LYS A 71 -22.52 1.67 -2.26
C LYS A 71 -21.63 2.47 -1.32
N PHE A 72 -21.15 1.84 -0.24
CA PHE A 72 -20.27 2.50 0.71
C PHE A 72 -18.96 2.96 0.07
N ALA A 73 -18.30 2.13 -0.74
CA ALA A 73 -17.03 2.51 -1.38
C ALA A 73 -17.18 3.75 -2.28
N ASN A 74 -18.28 3.82 -3.04
CA ASN A 74 -18.59 4.98 -3.87
C ASN A 74 -18.90 6.23 -3.04
N GLU A 75 -19.71 6.10 -2.01
CA GLU A 75 -20.09 7.20 -1.11
C GLU A 75 -18.87 7.74 -0.34
N PHE A 76 -18.04 6.83 0.17
CA PHE A 76 -16.77 7.14 0.83
C PHE A 76 -15.86 7.94 -0.09
N LYS A 77 -15.67 7.50 -1.34
CA LYS A 77 -14.85 8.21 -2.33
C LYS A 77 -15.36 9.62 -2.59
N LEU A 78 -16.67 9.78 -2.77
CA LEU A 78 -17.28 11.09 -3.00
C LEU A 78 -17.09 12.04 -1.82
N ARG A 79 -17.37 11.58 -0.60
CA ARG A 79 -17.20 12.39 0.60
C ARG A 79 -15.74 12.73 0.88
N ARG A 80 -14.82 11.78 0.72
CA ARG A 80 -13.38 12.02 0.84
C ARG A 80 -12.95 13.18 -0.07
N ILE A 81 -13.36 13.13 -1.35
CA ILE A 81 -13.04 14.19 -2.32
C ILE A 81 -13.71 15.51 -1.93
N LYS A 82 -14.98 15.48 -1.47
CA LYS A 82 -15.72 16.66 -1.04
C LYS A 82 -15.07 17.36 0.16
N LEU A 83 -14.42 16.60 1.04
CA LEU A 83 -13.66 17.10 2.19
C LEU A 83 -12.19 17.40 1.83
N ASP A 84 -11.83 17.37 0.54
CA ASP A 84 -10.48 17.61 0.01
C ASP A 84 -9.37 16.70 0.60
N TYR A 85 -9.73 15.50 1.08
CA TYR A 85 -8.75 14.52 1.53
C TYR A 85 -8.17 13.75 0.35
N THR A 86 -6.84 13.65 0.25
CA THR A 86 -6.20 12.70 -0.67
C THR A 86 -6.22 11.28 -0.10
N GLN A 87 -6.05 10.26 -0.94
CA GLN A 87 -5.95 8.87 -0.47
C GLN A 87 -4.79 8.66 0.53
N THR A 88 -3.69 9.40 0.36
CA THR A 88 -2.56 9.40 1.32
C THR A 88 -2.98 10.02 2.64
N ASN A 89 -3.64 11.19 2.62
CA ASN A 89 -4.04 11.87 3.85
C ASN A 89 -5.08 11.09 4.65
N VAL A 90 -6.00 10.39 3.99
CA VAL A 90 -6.88 9.43 4.66
C VAL A 90 -6.06 8.35 5.35
N GLY A 91 -5.11 7.76 4.62
CA GLY A 91 -4.22 6.73 5.13
C GLY A 91 -3.52 7.15 6.42
N GLU A 92 -2.91 8.32 6.42
CA GLU A 92 -2.22 8.94 7.56
C GLU A 92 -3.18 9.24 8.73
N ALA A 93 -4.33 9.85 8.44
CA ALA A 93 -5.31 10.23 9.46
C ALA A 93 -5.94 9.03 10.18
N LEU A 94 -5.96 7.85 9.56
CA LEU A 94 -6.45 6.63 10.18
C LEU A 94 -5.60 6.17 11.38
N ALA A 95 -4.36 6.64 11.53
CA ALA A 95 -3.56 6.36 12.71
C ALA A 95 -4.23 6.86 14.00
N ALA A 96 -4.95 7.99 13.94
CA ALA A 96 -5.67 8.54 15.09
C ALA A 96 -6.90 7.71 15.49
N VAL A 97 -7.57 7.08 14.52
CA VAL A 97 -8.86 6.39 14.72
C VAL A 97 -8.68 4.89 14.99
N HIS A 98 -7.66 4.29 14.37
CA HIS A 98 -7.42 2.84 14.35
C HIS A 98 -6.06 2.45 14.97
N GLY A 99 -5.18 3.40 15.26
CA GLY A 99 -3.85 3.13 15.84
C GLY A 99 -2.80 2.67 14.82
N SER A 100 -3.12 2.68 13.52
CA SER A 100 -2.18 2.40 12.43
C SER A 100 -2.52 3.19 11.19
N GLU A 101 -1.50 3.71 10.52
CA GLU A 101 -1.62 4.30 9.19
C GLU A 101 -1.89 3.21 8.14
N PHE A 102 -2.61 3.59 7.08
CA PHE A 102 -2.74 2.80 5.87
C PHE A 102 -2.08 3.50 4.68
N SER A 103 -1.58 2.72 3.73
CA SER A 103 -1.00 3.30 2.50
C SER A 103 -2.07 3.85 1.55
N GLN A 104 -1.69 4.80 0.71
CA GLN A 104 -2.50 5.26 -0.44
C GLN A 104 -3.02 4.09 -1.29
N THR A 105 -2.18 3.09 -1.55
CA THR A 105 -2.55 1.90 -2.34
C THR A 105 -3.65 1.10 -1.66
N THR A 106 -3.67 1.03 -0.32
CA THR A 106 -4.73 0.36 0.44
C THR A 106 -6.08 1.08 0.24
N ILE A 107 -6.10 2.40 0.37
CA ILE A 107 -7.31 3.22 0.17
C ILE A 107 -7.80 3.09 -1.28
N CYS A 108 -6.87 3.17 -2.25
CA CYS A 108 -7.19 2.99 -3.66
C CYS A 108 -7.80 1.61 -3.97
N ARG A 109 -7.25 0.53 -3.41
CA ARG A 109 -7.80 -0.81 -3.59
C ARG A 109 -9.18 -0.96 -2.98
N PHE A 110 -9.45 -0.33 -1.84
CA PHE A 110 -10.78 -0.32 -1.24
C PHE A 110 -11.81 0.41 -2.12
N GLU A 111 -11.48 1.62 -2.60
CA GLU A 111 -12.37 2.42 -3.47
C GLU A 111 -12.70 1.70 -4.79
N ASN A 112 -11.77 0.88 -5.30
CA ASN A 112 -11.96 0.09 -6.52
C ASN A 112 -12.44 -1.35 -6.24
N LEU A 113 -12.75 -1.69 -4.98
CA LEU A 113 -13.19 -3.02 -4.55
C LEU A 113 -12.23 -4.16 -4.94
N GLN A 114 -10.94 -3.86 -5.02
CA GLN A 114 -9.87 -4.81 -5.38
C GLN A 114 -9.28 -5.50 -4.14
N LEU A 115 -10.15 -5.95 -3.24
CA LEU A 115 -9.79 -6.63 -2.01
C LEU A 115 -10.66 -7.87 -1.85
N SER A 116 -10.19 -8.84 -1.06
CA SER A 116 -11.07 -9.92 -0.64
C SER A 116 -12.23 -9.35 0.18
N PHE A 117 -13.40 -9.97 0.08
CA PHE A 117 -14.61 -9.51 0.77
C PHE A 117 -14.36 -9.31 2.27
N LYS A 118 -13.73 -10.29 2.93
CA LYS A 118 -13.37 -10.21 4.36
C LYS A 118 -12.51 -8.99 4.69
N ASN A 119 -11.55 -8.64 3.84
CA ASN A 119 -10.70 -7.46 4.04
C ASN A 119 -11.46 -6.16 3.77
N ALA A 120 -12.31 -6.14 2.75
CA ALA A 120 -13.12 -4.99 2.42
C ALA A 120 -14.14 -4.69 3.54
N CYS A 121 -14.80 -5.70 4.12
CA CYS A 121 -15.70 -5.52 5.27
C CYS A 121 -14.97 -4.92 6.48
N LYS A 122 -13.75 -5.38 6.77
CA LYS A 122 -12.93 -4.81 7.84
C LYS A 122 -12.62 -3.32 7.58
N LEU A 123 -12.15 -3.00 6.37
CA LEU A 123 -11.85 -1.62 6.01
C LEU A 123 -13.10 -0.73 6.00
N LYS A 124 -14.25 -1.23 5.55
CA LYS A 124 -15.53 -0.50 5.60
C LYS A 124 -15.83 -0.02 7.02
N SER A 125 -15.71 -0.89 8.02
CA SER A 125 -15.95 -0.52 9.43
C SER A 125 -15.00 0.58 9.91
N ILE A 126 -13.71 0.47 9.59
CA ILE A 126 -12.69 1.44 9.99
C ILE A 126 -12.93 2.80 9.29
N LEU A 127 -13.14 2.77 7.98
CA LEU A 127 -13.33 3.96 7.14
C LEU A 127 -14.64 4.68 7.46
N SER A 128 -15.70 3.96 7.85
CA SER A 128 -16.97 4.57 8.28
C SER A 128 -16.76 5.43 9.52
N LYS A 129 -16.08 4.89 10.53
CA LYS A 129 -15.78 5.63 11.76
C LYS A 129 -14.93 6.87 11.49
N TRP A 130 -13.88 6.72 10.68
CA TRP A 130 -13.05 7.87 10.29
C TRP A 130 -13.84 8.93 9.53
N LEU A 131 -14.73 8.52 8.63
CA LEU A 131 -15.52 9.44 7.82
C LEU A 131 -16.46 10.28 8.68
N GLU A 132 -17.11 9.67 9.67
CA GLU A 132 -17.96 10.37 10.65
C GLU A 132 -17.17 11.42 11.43
N GLU A 133 -15.95 11.10 11.89
CA GLU A 133 -15.08 12.04 12.60
C GLU A 133 -14.59 13.17 11.68
N ALA A 134 -14.19 12.85 10.45
CA ALA A 134 -13.72 13.83 9.46
C ALA A 134 -14.84 14.83 9.06
N GLU A 135 -16.08 14.36 8.93
CA GLU A 135 -17.25 15.22 8.66
C GLU A 135 -17.58 16.15 9.83
N GLN A 136 -17.28 15.77 11.07
CA GLN A 136 -17.48 16.63 12.25
C GLN A 136 -16.42 17.73 12.38
N VAL A 137 -15.19 17.45 11.94
CA VAL A 137 -14.07 18.42 12.01
C VAL A 137 -14.11 19.40 10.82
N GLY A 138 -14.60 18.96 9.66
CA GLY A 138 -14.70 19.78 8.44
C GLY A 138 -16.04 20.46 8.21
N GLY A 139 -16.99 20.34 9.15
CA GLY A 139 -18.34 20.93 9.09
C GLY A 139 -18.48 22.28 9.77
#